data_AF-A0A0G2G423-F1
#
_entry.id   AF-A0A0G2G423-F1
#
_cell.length_a   1.000
_cell.length_b   1.000
_cell.length_c   1.000
_cell.angle_alpha   90.00
_cell.angle_beta   90.00
_cell.angle_gamma   90.00
#
_symmetry.space_group_name_H-M   'P 1'
#
loop_
_entity.id
_entity.type
_entity.pdbx_description
1 polymer ?
#
loop_
_entity_poly.entity_id
_entity_poly.type
_entity_poly.pdbx_seq_one_letter_code
_entity_poly.pdbx_strand_id
1 'polypeptide(L)'
;MMHFEGRRRSLNRELGRWQIFMIAISTIIGIGFVTRAGEILAFGGPATVLLSFALVGLVAVAVMEGISEMVVTWPISNPLVEFVRRFVDRDFAVVVCVAYWYTWAITFAALISTAGGIVKYWNNSKAAETLVHEFAY
;
A
#
# COMPACT_ATOMS: atom_id res chain seq x y z
N MET A 1 -7.00 8.77 -51.93
CA MET A 1 -7.37 7.41 -51.49
C MET A 1 -6.14 6.83 -50.80
N MET A 2 -6.10 6.45 -49.52
CA MET A 2 -7.13 6.11 -48.54
C MET A 2 -6.74 6.65 -47.15
N HIS A 3 -7.72 7.19 -46.45
CA HIS A 3 -7.68 7.46 -45.01
C HIS A 3 -7.73 6.13 -44.26
N PHE A 4 -6.77 5.88 -43.37
CA PHE A 4 -6.93 4.91 -42.27
C PHE A 4 -7.12 5.67 -40.96
N GLU A 5 -8.39 6.00 -40.70
CA GLU A 5 -8.89 6.53 -39.44
C GLU A 5 -8.95 5.40 -38.40
N GLY A 6 -7.80 4.99 -37.87
CA GLY A 6 -7.73 4.10 -36.72
C GLY A 6 -8.01 4.90 -35.44
N ARG A 7 -9.27 5.04 -35.03
CA ARG A 7 -9.67 5.58 -33.71
C ARG A 7 -9.04 4.73 -32.58
N ARG A 8 -7.80 5.03 -32.19
CA ARG A 8 -7.33 4.71 -30.84
C ARG A 8 -8.08 5.67 -29.92
N ARG A 9 -9.12 5.18 -29.25
CA ARG A 9 -9.59 5.85 -28.03
C ARG A 9 -8.43 5.80 -27.04
N SER A 10 -7.60 6.85 -27.02
CA SER A 10 -6.70 7.13 -25.91
C SER A 10 -7.59 7.42 -24.71
N LEU A 11 -7.82 6.39 -23.88
CA LEU A 11 -8.36 6.60 -22.54
C LEU A 11 -7.26 7.24 -21.70
N ASN A 12 -7.01 8.54 -21.93
CA ASN A 12 -6.31 9.38 -20.97
C ASN A 12 -7.27 9.62 -19.81
N ARG A 13 -7.38 8.63 -18.93
CA ARG A 13 -7.90 8.85 -17.59
C ARG A 13 -6.72 9.33 -16.75
N GLU A 14 -6.31 10.57 -17.01
CA GLU A 14 -5.31 11.24 -16.18
C GLU A 14 -5.94 11.44 -14.79
N LEU A 15 -5.36 10.79 -13.78
CA LEU A 15 -5.74 11.06 -12.40
C LEU A 15 -5.20 12.45 -12.04
N GLY A 16 -6.05 13.27 -11.44
CA GLY A 16 -5.64 14.59 -10.97
C GLY A 16 -4.54 14.46 -9.91
N ARG A 17 -3.64 15.45 -9.82
CA ARG A 17 -2.52 15.48 -8.87
C ARG A 17 -2.96 15.18 -7.43
N TRP A 18 -4.10 15.72 -7.02
CA TRP A 18 -4.70 15.47 -5.71
C TRP A 18 -5.24 14.04 -5.54
N GLN A 19 -5.78 13.43 -6.58
CA GLN A 19 -6.23 12.03 -6.52
C GLN A 19 -5.04 11.09 -6.34
N ILE A 20 -3.95 11.33 -7.08
CA ILE A 20 -2.71 10.56 -6.94
C ILE A 20 -2.13 10.74 -5.52
N PHE A 21 -2.12 11.98 -5.02
CA PHE A 21 -1.65 12.28 -3.67
C PHE A 21 -2.47 11.57 -2.58
N MET A 22 -3.80 11.54 -2.71
CA MET A 22 -4.68 10.84 -1.76
C MET A 22 -4.48 9.32 -1.80
N ILE A 23 -4.21 8.74 -2.98
CA ILE A 23 -3.87 7.31 -3.11
C ILE A 23 -2.52 7.01 -2.43
N ALA A 24 -1.54 7.92 -2.58
CA ALA A 24 -0.25 7.76 -1.93
C ALA A 24 -0.36 7.83 -0.40
N ILE A 25 -1.09 8.82 0.13
CA ILE A 25 -1.29 8.96 1.60
C ILE A 25 -1.98 7.74 2.19
N SER A 26 -3.05 7.26 1.55
CA SER A 26 -3.80 6.12 2.09
C SER A 26 -2.95 4.86 2.16
N THR A 27 -2.01 4.69 1.22
CA THR A 27 -1.08 3.56 1.19
C THR A 27 0.00 3.68 2.26
N ILE A 28 0.55 4.88 2.50
CA ILE A 28 1.62 5.10 3.47
C ILE A 28 1.13 4.97 4.91
N ILE A 29 -0.05 5.53 5.22
CA ILE A 29 -0.60 5.46 6.58
C ILE A 29 -1.09 4.04 6.87
N GLY A 30 -1.89 3.48 5.97
CA GLY A 30 -2.40 2.10 6.04
C GLY A 30 -3.20 1.77 7.31
N ILE A 31 -3.94 0.65 7.27
CA ILE A 31 -4.65 0.17 8.47
C ILE A 31 -3.71 -0.54 9.46
N GLY A 32 -2.56 -1.02 8.98
CA GLY A 32 -1.57 -1.75 9.79
C GLY A 32 -0.92 -0.89 10.85
N PHE A 33 -0.74 0.41 10.61
CA PHE A 33 -0.25 1.34 11.63
C PHE A 33 -1.20 1.39 12.82
N VAL A 34 -2.50 1.55 12.56
CA VAL A 34 -3.52 1.69 13.60
C VAL A 34 -3.65 0.43 14.44
N THR A 35 -3.57 -0.76 13.82
CA THR A 35 -3.75 -2.02 14.54
C THR A 35 -2.51 -2.51 15.27
N ARG A 36 -1.31 -2.17 14.79
CA ARG A 36 -0.04 -2.65 15.36
C ARG A 36 0.65 -1.64 16.29
N ALA A 37 0.33 -0.34 16.21
CA ALA A 37 1.02 0.69 16.99
C ALA A 37 1.02 0.42 18.50
N GLY A 38 -0.10 -0.04 19.06
CA GLY A 38 -0.23 -0.34 20.49
C GLY A 38 0.63 -1.53 20.94
N GLU A 39 0.69 -2.60 20.13
CA GLU A 39 1.49 -3.78 20.41
C GLU A 39 2.99 -3.47 20.38
N ILE A 40 3.42 -2.71 19.37
CA ILE A 40 4.83 -2.32 19.18
C ILE A 40 5.30 -1.43 20.33
N LEU A 41 4.44 -0.51 20.79
CA LEU A 41 4.73 0.36 21.94
C LEU A 41 4.82 -0.43 23.25
N ALA A 42 3.91 -1.39 23.48
CA ALA A 42 3.91 -2.22 24.66
C ALA A 42 5.13 -3.17 24.74
N PHE A 43 5.60 -3.66 23.59
CA PHE A 43 6.72 -4.59 23.52
C PHE A 43 8.09 -3.89 23.61
N GLY A 44 8.27 -2.78 22.87
CA GLY A 44 9.58 -2.14 22.72
C GLY A 44 9.84 -0.93 23.62
N GLY A 45 8.80 -0.31 24.18
CA GLY A 45 8.91 0.99 24.84
C GLY A 45 9.12 2.16 23.85
N PRO A 46 8.85 3.41 24.25
CA PRO A 46 8.70 4.54 23.32
C PRO A 46 9.98 4.89 22.54
N ALA A 47 11.16 4.71 23.14
CA ALA A 47 12.43 5.07 22.50
C ALA A 47 12.79 4.13 21.33
N THR A 48 12.53 2.83 21.46
CA THR A 48 12.88 1.85 20.43
C THR A 48 11.97 1.95 19.22
N VAL A 49 10.68 2.26 19.44
CA VAL A 49 9.71 2.49 18.36
C VAL A 49 10.15 3.66 17.47
N LEU A 50 10.52 4.80 18.07
CA LEU A 50 11.02 5.95 17.31
C LEU A 50 12.29 5.64 16.52
N LEU A 51 13.25 4.94 17.15
CA LEU A 51 14.49 4.55 16.49
C LEU A 51 14.24 3.60 15.31
N SER A 52 13.37 2.60 15.48
CA SER A 52 13.03 1.65 14.42
C SER A 52 12.34 2.33 13.24
N PHE A 53 11.40 3.26 13.49
CA PHE A 53 10.74 4.02 12.44
C PHE A 53 11.72 4.92 11.68
N ALA A 54 12.63 5.59 12.37
CA ALA A 54 13.63 6.44 11.75
C ALA A 54 14.60 5.63 10.87
N LEU A 55 15.08 4.48 11.36
CA LEU A 55 16.02 3.63 10.63
C LEU A 55 15.37 3.02 9.37
N VAL A 56 14.18 2.42 9.51
CA VAL A 56 13.47 1.83 8.36
C VAL A 56 13.04 2.92 7.37
N GLY A 57 12.60 4.08 7.87
CA GLY A 57 12.26 5.23 7.04
C GLY A 57 13.43 5.74 6.21
N LEU A 58 14.62 5.82 6.81
CA LEU A 58 15.83 6.25 6.09
C LEU A 58 16.21 5.30 4.95
N VAL A 59 16.12 3.98 5.19
CA VAL A 59 16.35 2.97 4.14
C VAL A 59 15.30 3.09 3.03
N ALA A 60 14.03 3.27 3.39
CA ALA A 60 12.95 3.41 2.42
C ALA A 60 13.12 4.67 1.55
N VAL A 61 13.50 5.80 2.13
CA VAL A 61 13.79 7.03 1.38
C VAL A 61 14.96 6.83 0.43
N ALA A 62 16.07 6.21 0.90
CA ALA A 62 17.23 5.95 0.05
C ALA A 62 16.88 5.07 -1.17
N VAL A 63 16.05 4.04 -0.98
CA VAL A 63 15.58 3.19 -2.07
C VAL A 63 14.66 3.96 -3.02
N MET A 64 13.74 4.77 -2.48
CA MET A 64 12.77 5.51 -3.30
C MET A 64 13.43 6.61 -4.14
N GLU A 65 14.45 7.30 -3.62
CA GLU A 65 15.25 8.27 -4.39
C GLU A 65 15.93 7.58 -5.58
N GLY A 66 16.57 6.42 -5.36
CA GLY A 66 17.21 5.66 -6.43
C GLY A 66 16.23 5.22 -7.53
N ILE A 67 15.03 4.75 -7.15
CA ILE A 67 13.99 4.41 -8.13
C ILE A 67 13.47 5.67 -8.84
N SER A 68 13.32 6.78 -8.13
CA SER A 68 12.79 8.03 -8.67
C SER A 68 13.69 8.61 -9.75
N GLU A 69 15.01 8.59 -9.58
CA GLU A 69 15.98 9.01 -10.60
C GLU A 69 15.86 8.17 -11.88
N MET A 70 15.65 6.86 -11.74
CA MET A 70 15.43 5.95 -12.87
C MET A 70 14.12 6.26 -13.61
N VAL A 71 13.04 6.56 -12.88
CA VAL A 71 11.73 6.92 -13.46
C VAL A 71 11.78 8.25 -14.21
N VAL A 72 12.48 9.25 -13.68
CA VAL A 72 12.62 10.57 -14.33
C VAL A 72 13.41 10.45 -15.64
N THR A 73 14.43 9.59 -15.67
CA THR A 73 15.28 9.42 -16.85
C THR A 73 14.59 8.59 -17.95
N TRP A 74 13.81 7.57 -17.57
CA TRP A 74 13.13 6.68 -18.51
C TRP A 74 11.65 6.48 -18.11
N PRO A 75 10.73 7.35 -18.59
CA PRO A 75 9.32 7.23 -18.29
C PRO A 75 8.70 6.08 -19.11
N ILE A 76 8.66 4.89 -18.52
CA ILE A 76 8.04 3.70 -19.08
C ILE A 76 6.81 3.28 -18.29
N SER A 77 5.79 2.78 -18.99
CA SER A 77 4.62 2.17 -18.36
C SER A 77 5.05 0.89 -17.62
N ASN A 78 4.75 0.81 -16.32
CA ASN A 78 5.20 -0.26 -15.41
C ASN A 78 6.72 -0.28 -15.13
N PRO A 79 7.25 0.74 -14.43
CA PRO A 79 8.69 0.88 -14.19
C PRO A 79 9.27 -0.25 -13.33
N LEU A 80 8.54 -0.77 -12.35
CA LEU A 80 9.09 -1.72 -11.36
C LEU A 80 9.55 -3.05 -11.98
N VAL A 81 8.75 -3.65 -12.85
CA VAL A 81 9.10 -4.94 -13.48
C VAL A 81 10.01 -4.72 -14.69
N GLU A 82 9.77 -3.65 -15.44
CA GLU A 82 10.51 -3.39 -16.67
C GLU A 82 11.94 -2.91 -16.40
N PHE A 83 12.20 -2.19 -15.30
CA PHE A 83 13.57 -1.89 -14.87
C PHE A 83 14.35 -3.16 -14.51
N VAL A 84 13.74 -4.09 -13.78
CA VAL A 84 14.40 -5.37 -13.45
C VAL A 84 14.71 -6.17 -14.72
N ARG A 85 13.75 -6.21 -15.65
CA ARG A 85 13.91 -6.88 -16.95
C ARG A 85 15.03 -6.27 -17.79
N ARG A 86 15.24 -4.96 -17.68
CA ARG A 86 16.22 -4.22 -18.48
C ARG A 86 17.63 -4.23 -17.88
N PHE A 87 17.76 -4.14 -16.56
CA PHE A 87 19.04 -3.98 -15.88
C PHE A 87 19.60 -5.26 -15.26
N VAL A 88 18.76 -6.26 -14.94
CA VAL A 88 19.19 -7.50 -14.28
C VAL A 88 19.15 -8.66 -15.26
N ASP A 89 17.96 -9.20 -15.50
CA ASP A 89 17.73 -10.30 -16.44
C ASP A 89 16.23 -10.48 -16.67
N ARG A 90 15.86 -11.12 -17.80
CA ARG A 90 14.46 -11.40 -18.13
C ARG A 90 13.83 -12.45 -17.20
N ASP A 91 14.58 -13.49 -16.82
CA ASP A 91 14.05 -14.56 -15.98
C ASP A 91 13.89 -14.07 -14.54
N PHE A 92 14.82 -13.25 -14.07
CA PHE A 92 14.72 -12.60 -12.76
C PHE A 92 13.51 -11.65 -12.67
N ALA A 93 13.18 -10.96 -13.77
CA ALA A 93 11.99 -10.11 -13.82
C ALA A 93 10.68 -10.89 -13.64
N VAL A 94 10.60 -12.13 -14.12
CA VAL A 94 9.44 -13.00 -13.89
C VAL A 94 9.32 -13.36 -12.42
N VAL A 95 10.42 -13.70 -11.76
CA VAL A 95 10.44 -14.02 -10.32
C VAL A 95 10.01 -12.81 -9.49
N VAL A 96 10.55 -11.63 -9.77
CA VAL A 96 10.16 -10.38 -9.06
C VAL A 96 8.69 -10.05 -9.29
N CYS A 97 8.17 -10.25 -10.51
CA CYS A 97 6.75 -10.05 -10.81
C CYS A 97 5.85 -10.95 -9.94
N VAL A 98 6.19 -12.24 -9.82
CA VAL A 98 5.45 -13.19 -8.99
C VAL A 98 5.56 -12.84 -7.50
N ALA A 99 6.76 -12.48 -7.02
CA ALA A 99 6.98 -12.08 -5.63
C ALA A 99 6.20 -10.78 -5.28
N TYR A 100 6.15 -9.83 -6.21
CA TYR A 100 5.39 -8.60 -6.05
C TYR A 100 3.89 -8.90 -5.95
N TRP A 101 3.35 -9.71 -6.86
CA TRP A 101 1.96 -10.15 -6.78
C TRP A 101 1.64 -10.86 -5.45
N TYR A 102 2.52 -11.76 -5.01
CA TYR A 102 2.36 -12.50 -3.76
C TYR A 102 2.33 -11.57 -2.52
N THR A 103 3.17 -10.53 -2.51
CA THR A 103 3.19 -9.52 -1.43
C THR A 103 1.85 -8.80 -1.31
N TRP A 104 1.26 -8.41 -2.45
CA TRP A 104 -0.07 -7.79 -2.46
C TRP A 104 -1.18 -8.76 -2.08
N ALA A 105 -1.09 -10.03 -2.47
CA ALA A 105 -2.06 -11.06 -2.11
C ALA A 105 -2.09 -11.31 -0.58
N ILE A 106 -0.92 -11.44 0.06
CA ILE A 106 -0.84 -11.56 1.52
C ILE A 106 -1.37 -10.30 2.20
N THR A 107 -1.00 -9.12 1.69
CA THR A 107 -1.48 -7.85 2.26
C THR A 107 -3.01 -7.79 2.24
N PHE A 108 -3.64 -8.20 1.14
CA PHE A 108 -5.10 -8.26 1.04
C PHE A 108 -5.72 -9.24 2.06
N ALA A 109 -5.13 -10.42 2.24
CA ALA A 109 -5.58 -11.37 3.26
C ALA A 109 -5.43 -10.79 4.69
N ALA A 110 -4.33 -10.10 4.97
CA ALA A 110 -4.09 -9.43 6.25
C ALA A 110 -5.11 -8.30 6.50
N LEU A 111 -5.49 -7.54 5.46
CA LEU A 111 -6.53 -6.51 5.55
C LEU A 111 -7.88 -7.11 5.93
N ILE A 112 -8.27 -8.24 5.31
CA ILE A 112 -9.53 -8.94 5.65
C ILE A 112 -9.51 -9.46 7.09
N SER A 113 -8.41 -10.08 7.52
CA SER A 113 -8.27 -10.57 8.91
C SER A 113 -8.36 -9.43 9.92
N THR A 114 -7.75 -8.28 9.60
CA THR A 114 -7.78 -7.10 10.45
C THR A 114 -9.18 -6.49 10.53
N ALA A 115 -9.89 -6.41 9.40
CA ALA A 115 -11.27 -5.95 9.36
C ALA A 115 -12.20 -6.83 10.22
N GLY A 116 -12.04 -8.16 10.16
CA GLY A 116 -12.77 -9.08 11.04
C GLY A 116 -12.49 -8.84 12.53
N GLY A 117 -11.23 -8.57 12.88
CA GLY A 117 -10.84 -8.21 14.25
C GLY A 117 -11.51 -6.92 14.75
N ILE A 118 -11.58 -5.89 13.90
CA ILE A 118 -12.24 -4.62 14.23
C ILE A 118 -13.74 -4.82 14.44
N VAL A 119 -14.43 -5.55 13.56
CA VAL A 119 -15.87 -5.83 13.72
C VAL A 119 -16.14 -6.57 15.04
N LYS A 120 -15.31 -7.55 15.38
CA LYS A 120 -15.40 -8.26 16.66
C LYS A 120 -15.16 -7.36 17.87
N TYR A 121 -14.21 -6.43 17.79
CA TYR A 121 -13.94 -5.44 18.84
C TYR A 121 -15.19 -4.59 19.15
N TRP A 122 -15.88 -4.11 18.12
CA TRP A 122 -17.10 -3.31 18.30
C TRP A 122 -18.28 -4.14 18.81
N ASN A 123 -18.48 -5.36 18.31
CA ASN A 123 -19.58 -6.23 18.75
C ASN A 123 -19.42 -6.70 20.22
N ASN A 124 -18.19 -6.87 20.68
CA ASN A 124 -17.91 -7.21 22.09
C ASN A 124 -17.87 -5.98 23.02
N SER A 125 -17.97 -4.77 22.47
CA SER A 125 -18.07 -3.56 23.31
C SER A 125 -19.48 -3.50 23.87
N LYS A 126 -19.59 -3.64 25.20
CA LYS A 126 -20.84 -3.66 25.96
C LYS A 126 -21.79 -2.48 25.71
N ALA A 127 -21.37 -1.45 24.97
CA ALA A 127 -22.20 -0.31 24.56
C ALA A 127 -23.39 -0.72 23.66
N ALA A 128 -23.24 -1.74 22.81
CA ALA A 128 -24.35 -2.23 21.99
C ALA A 128 -25.39 -3.01 22.81
N GLU A 129 -24.95 -3.80 23.80
CA GLU A 129 -25.85 -4.52 24.71
C GLU A 129 -26.54 -3.58 25.70
N THR A 130 -25.84 -2.60 26.30
CA THR A 130 -26.45 -1.66 27.25
C THR A 130 -27.47 -0.72 26.60
N LEU A 131 -27.27 -0.27 25.36
CA LEU A 131 -28.26 0.56 24.67
C LEU A 131 -29.54 -0.24 24.35
N VAL A 132 -29.42 -1.52 23.97
CA VAL A 132 -30.60 -2.38 23.74
C VAL A 132 -31.34 -2.65 25.05
N HIS A 133 -30.62 -2.80 26.17
CA HIS A 133 -31.26 -2.90 27.48
C HIS A 133 -31.92 -1.58 27.92
N GLU A 134 -31.35 -0.42 27.57
CA GLU A 134 -31.85 0.89 27.98
C GLU A 134 -33.05 1.41 27.17
N PHE A 135 -33.24 0.91 25.94
CA PHE A 135 -34.42 1.19 25.09
C PHE A 135 -35.49 0.08 25.10
N ALA A 136 -35.30 -0.99 25.88
CA ALA A 136 -36.24 -2.11 25.97
C ALA A 136 -37.20 -2.04 27.18
N TYR A 137 -37.30 -0.89 27.86
CA TYR A 137 -38.35 -0.58 28.84
C TYR A 137 -38.97 0.79 28.56
#